data_AF-A0A543HI47-F1
#
_entry.id   AF-A0A543HI47-F1
#
_cell.length_a   1.000
_cell.length_b   1.000
_cell.length_c   1.000
_cell.angle_alpha   90.00
_cell.angle_beta   90.00
_cell.angle_gamma   90.00
#
_symmetry.space_group_name_H-M   'P 1'
#
loop_
_entity.id
_entity.type
_entity.pdbx_description
1 polymer ?
#
loop_
_entity_poly.entity_id
_entity_poly.type
_entity_poly.pdbx_seq_one_letter_code
_entity_poly.pdbx_strand_id
1 'polypeptide(L)'
;MPTGASSIGARMLAWADTVQQRHGMLGFPYAVVKKYGDDAGGRQAALITYYGFLSIFPLLLVAVAVLSWALANHPALRTEMVEALVPPALQDTVNAALVAMPTSGLPLAVGIIGLLFSATGVVRSAYETLNHVAAVPLRSRFGFVARYARIVLMLIVVLTGGLLVAALTVAAGALPDIGQLQRLAAGASSALVVFGVLLAAGRVLVARPVSWRSSWLAAVTGAVTVALVLSVGARLLALLVTKSGPVYGSFATVAGIFALLYVVSQTLLYAAETAVVRSSRLWPRALDTSRPTPADIRALTRLATEQERLVDERITVQLKGPGE
;
A
#
# COMPACT_ATOMS: atom_id res chain seq x y z
N MET A 1 -15.91 -22.09 -41.67
CA MET A 1 -16.16 -23.11 -40.63
C MET A 1 -15.13 -22.92 -39.52
N PRO A 2 -15.49 -22.59 -38.27
CA PRO A 2 -14.51 -22.48 -37.21
C PRO A 2 -14.03 -23.89 -36.81
N THR A 3 -12.72 -24.08 -36.86
CA THR A 3 -12.00 -25.32 -36.55
C THR A 3 -12.32 -25.80 -35.14
N GLY A 4 -12.64 -27.10 -34.97
CA GLY A 4 -13.17 -27.69 -33.72
C GLY A 4 -12.37 -27.46 -32.42
N ALA A 5 -11.13 -26.98 -32.48
CA ALA A 5 -10.37 -26.55 -31.30
C ALA A 5 -10.91 -25.24 -30.68
N SER A 6 -11.46 -24.32 -31.47
CA SER A 6 -12.01 -23.05 -30.96
C SER A 6 -13.34 -23.24 -30.23
N SER A 7 -14.10 -24.29 -30.56
CA SER A 7 -15.39 -24.58 -29.92
C SER A 7 -15.24 -25.21 -28.54
N ILE A 8 -14.18 -25.99 -28.31
CA ILE A 8 -13.87 -26.57 -26.99
C ILE A 8 -13.42 -25.47 -26.03
N GLY A 9 -12.51 -24.58 -26.46
CA GLY A 9 -12.08 -23.44 -25.67
C GLY A 9 -13.23 -22.51 -25.28
N ALA A 10 -14.11 -22.17 -26.23
CA ALA A 10 -15.30 -21.35 -25.96
C ALA A 10 -16.27 -22.02 -24.98
N ARG A 11 -16.46 -23.34 -25.09
CA ARG A 11 -17.30 -24.11 -24.16
C ARG A 11 -16.70 -24.19 -22.75
N MET A 12 -15.38 -24.38 -22.65
CA MET A 12 -14.68 -24.38 -21.35
C MET A 12 -14.74 -23.00 -20.69
N LEU A 13 -14.57 -21.93 -21.45
CA LEU A 13 -14.75 -20.55 -20.97
C LEU A 13 -16.18 -20.31 -20.48
N ALA A 14 -17.19 -20.68 -21.27
CA ALA A 14 -18.60 -20.52 -20.89
C ALA A 14 -18.96 -21.35 -19.63
N TRP A 15 -18.41 -22.56 -19.49
CA TRP A 15 -18.58 -23.38 -18.30
C TRP A 15 -17.90 -22.74 -17.08
N ALA A 16 -16.64 -22.31 -17.21
CA ALA A 16 -15.91 -21.65 -16.13
C ALA A 16 -16.61 -20.35 -15.69
N ASP A 17 -17.17 -19.59 -16.64
CA ASP A 17 -17.94 -18.37 -16.37
C ASP A 17 -19.22 -18.71 -15.60
N THR A 18 -19.95 -19.73 -16.03
CA THR A 18 -21.15 -20.19 -15.32
C THR A 18 -20.83 -20.67 -13.90
N VAL A 19 -19.73 -21.41 -13.71
CA VAL A 19 -19.30 -21.90 -12.39
C VAL A 19 -18.88 -20.75 -11.47
N GLN A 20 -18.11 -19.80 -11.98
CA GLN A 20 -17.66 -18.61 -11.27
C GLN A 20 -18.84 -17.71 -10.87
N GLN A 21 -19.83 -17.55 -11.75
CA GLN A 21 -21.00 -16.71 -11.49
C GLN A 21 -21.96 -17.35 -10.49
N ARG A 22 -22.08 -18.68 -10.51
CA ARG A 22 -22.91 -19.44 -9.55
C ARG A 22 -22.27 -19.54 -8.17
N HIS A 23 -20.93 -19.58 -8.08
CA HIS A 23 -20.21 -19.67 -6.81
C HIS A 23 -19.53 -18.33 -6.47
N GLY A 24 -20.22 -17.49 -5.68
CA GLY A 24 -19.71 -16.18 -5.27
C GLY A 24 -18.33 -16.20 -4.60
N MET A 25 -17.92 -17.33 -4.00
CA MET A 25 -16.59 -17.53 -3.43
C MET A 25 -15.46 -17.51 -4.47
N LEU A 26 -15.73 -17.92 -5.72
CA LEU A 26 -14.77 -17.84 -6.83
C LEU A 26 -14.95 -16.52 -7.62
N GLY A 27 -16.18 -16.02 -7.69
CA GLY A 27 -16.48 -14.77 -8.38
C GLY A 27 -15.85 -13.54 -7.74
N PHE A 28 -15.74 -13.51 -6.42
CA PHE A 28 -15.18 -12.37 -5.70
C PHE A 28 -13.66 -12.19 -5.93
N PRO A 29 -12.79 -13.20 -5.71
CA PRO A 29 -11.35 -13.07 -6.01
C PRO A 29 -11.09 -12.76 -7.49
N TYR A 30 -11.84 -13.37 -8.41
CA TYR A 30 -11.72 -13.08 -9.84
C TYR A 30 -12.04 -11.60 -10.13
N ALA A 31 -13.12 -11.07 -9.55
CA ALA A 31 -13.48 -9.66 -9.72
C ALA A 31 -12.39 -8.71 -9.20
N VAL A 32 -11.71 -9.06 -8.11
CA VAL A 32 -10.56 -8.29 -7.57
C VAL A 32 -9.39 -8.30 -8.56
N VAL A 33 -9.02 -9.46 -9.10
CA VAL A 33 -7.92 -9.58 -10.09
C VAL A 33 -8.27 -8.83 -11.38
N LYS A 34 -9.50 -8.97 -11.87
CA LYS A 34 -9.96 -8.27 -13.08
C LYS A 34 -9.92 -6.75 -12.89
N LYS A 35 -10.46 -6.25 -11.77
CA LYS A 35 -10.44 -4.82 -11.45
C LYS A 35 -9.01 -4.29 -11.29
N TYR A 36 -8.13 -5.04 -10.63
CA TYR A 36 -6.72 -4.70 -10.53
C TYR A 36 -6.08 -4.52 -11.92
N GLY A 37 -6.45 -5.36 -12.89
CA GLY A 37 -6.04 -5.19 -14.29
C GLY A 37 -6.63 -3.93 -14.92
N ASP A 38 -7.93 -3.70 -14.76
CA ASP A 38 -8.67 -2.54 -15.29
C ASP A 38 -8.05 -1.20 -14.81
N ASP A 39 -7.55 -1.14 -13.56
CA ASP A 39 -6.95 0.04 -12.94
C ASP A 39 -5.43 0.18 -13.21
N ALA A 40 -4.88 -0.65 -14.10
CA ALA A 40 -3.43 -0.75 -14.33
C ALA A 40 -2.65 -0.93 -13.02
N GLY A 41 -3.12 -1.83 -12.15
CA GLY A 41 -2.65 -1.97 -10.78
C GLY A 41 -1.13 -2.20 -10.67
N GLY A 42 -0.54 -2.92 -11.62
CA GLY A 42 0.92 -3.13 -11.66
C GLY A 42 1.69 -1.82 -11.76
N ARG A 43 1.18 -0.87 -12.54
CA ARG A 43 1.74 0.49 -12.67
C ARG A 43 1.53 1.29 -11.38
N GLN A 44 0.35 1.21 -10.77
CA GLN A 44 0.05 1.92 -9.52
C GLN A 44 0.96 1.43 -8.36
N ALA A 45 1.12 0.12 -8.22
CA ALA A 45 2.04 -0.47 -7.25
C ALA A 45 3.50 -0.04 -7.51
N ALA A 46 3.92 0.05 -8.77
CA ALA A 46 5.25 0.53 -9.14
C ALA A 46 5.46 2.00 -8.76
N LEU A 47 4.46 2.87 -8.95
CA LEU A 47 4.53 4.28 -8.52
C LEU A 47 4.67 4.39 -7.00
N ILE A 48 3.85 3.65 -6.24
CA ILE A 48 3.96 3.62 -4.76
C ILE A 48 5.34 3.12 -4.34
N THR A 49 5.88 2.12 -5.03
CA THR A 49 7.21 1.57 -4.73
C THR A 49 8.31 2.59 -5.02
N TYR A 50 8.26 3.25 -6.18
CA TYR A 50 9.24 4.25 -6.58
C TYR A 50 9.27 5.43 -5.60
N TYR A 51 8.11 6.03 -5.34
CA TYR A 51 8.02 7.14 -4.38
C TYR A 51 8.26 6.67 -2.94
N GLY A 52 7.86 5.45 -2.59
CA GLY A 52 8.14 4.79 -1.32
C GLY A 52 9.63 4.68 -1.06
N PHE A 53 10.36 4.11 -2.01
CA PHE A 53 11.82 3.96 -1.94
C PHE A 53 12.52 5.32 -1.73
N LEU A 54 12.14 6.34 -2.51
CA LEU A 54 12.68 7.70 -2.36
C LEU A 54 12.32 8.34 -1.00
N SER A 55 11.17 7.99 -0.42
CA SER A 55 10.73 8.53 0.87
C SER A 55 11.31 7.79 2.09
N ILE A 56 11.91 6.59 1.95
CA ILE A 56 12.44 5.81 3.09
C ILE A 56 13.44 6.64 3.90
N PHE A 57 14.48 7.17 3.25
CA PHE A 57 15.56 7.83 3.97
C PHE A 57 15.07 9.11 4.67
N PRO A 58 14.31 10.01 4.02
CA PRO A 58 13.71 11.14 4.71
C PRO A 58 12.79 10.77 5.88
N LEU A 59 11.98 9.71 5.73
CA LEU A 59 11.10 9.22 6.80
C LEU A 59 11.90 8.71 8.00
N LEU A 60 12.95 7.94 7.77
CA LEU A 60 13.82 7.43 8.82
C LEU A 60 14.52 8.57 9.56
N LEU A 61 15.06 9.56 8.84
CA LEU A 61 15.71 10.71 9.47
C LEU A 61 14.75 11.52 10.34
N VAL A 62 13.53 11.78 9.85
CA VAL A 62 12.50 12.47 10.64
C VAL A 62 12.15 11.65 11.88
N ALA A 63 11.96 10.34 11.74
CA ALA A 63 11.60 9.48 12.86
C ALA A 63 12.71 9.38 13.91
N VAL A 64 13.98 9.22 13.50
CA VAL A 64 15.11 9.19 14.44
C VAL A 64 15.36 10.56 15.08
N ALA A 65 15.17 11.66 14.35
CA ALA A 65 15.24 13.01 14.94
C ALA A 65 14.17 13.20 16.02
N VAL A 66 12.92 12.78 15.75
CA VAL A 66 11.82 12.80 16.73
C VAL A 66 12.15 11.92 17.94
N LEU A 67 12.66 10.71 17.74
CA LEU A 67 13.10 9.83 18.84
C LEU A 67 14.22 10.45 19.66
N SER A 68 15.21 11.04 18.99
CA SER A 68 16.37 11.66 19.65
C SER A 68 15.97 12.84 20.53
N TRP A 69 14.98 13.62 20.08
CA TRP A 69 14.39 14.69 20.87
C TRP A 69 13.51 14.16 22.01
N ALA A 70 12.59 13.24 21.72
CA ALA A 70 11.63 12.72 22.70
C ALA A 70 12.30 11.88 23.82
N LEU A 71 13.38 11.17 23.50
CA LEU A 71 14.13 10.30 24.42
C LEU A 71 15.50 10.90 24.79
N ALA A 72 15.64 12.23 24.77
CA ALA A 72 16.90 12.91 25.09
C ALA A 72 17.48 12.48 26.46
N ASN A 73 16.60 12.18 27.43
CA ASN A 73 16.97 11.75 28.79
C ASN A 73 17.08 10.23 28.96
N HIS A 74 16.80 9.42 27.92
CA HIS A 74 16.78 7.96 27.98
C HIS A 74 17.63 7.35 26.86
N PRO A 75 18.98 7.47 26.92
CA PRO A 75 19.86 7.09 25.82
C PRO A 75 19.81 5.60 25.49
N ALA A 76 19.63 4.72 26.49
CA ALA A 76 19.49 3.27 26.26
C ALA A 76 18.22 2.95 25.46
N LEU A 77 17.06 3.44 25.90
CA LEU A 77 15.79 3.24 25.20
C LEU A 77 15.81 3.87 23.80
N ARG A 78 16.49 5.01 23.62
CA ARG A 78 16.68 5.62 22.29
C ARG A 78 17.41 4.67 21.34
N THR A 79 18.51 4.06 21.78
CA THR A 79 19.27 3.11 20.97
C THR A 79 18.40 1.91 20.58
N GLU A 80 17.69 1.32 21.53
CA GLU A 80 16.78 0.18 21.26
C GLU A 80 15.66 0.56 20.27
N MET A 81 15.05 1.75 20.42
CA MET A 81 14.04 2.24 19.48
C MET A 81 14.60 2.44 18.06
N VAL A 82 15.80 3.00 17.94
CA VAL A 82 16.46 3.24 16.65
C VAL A 82 16.83 1.91 15.99
N GLU A 83 17.35 0.94 16.74
CA GLU A 83 17.67 -0.40 16.23
C GLU A 83 16.41 -1.15 15.78
N ALA A 84 15.28 -0.99 16.49
CA ALA A 84 14.01 -1.58 16.11
C ALA A 84 13.37 -0.92 14.87
N LEU A 85 13.65 0.37 14.63
CA LEU A 85 13.06 1.14 13.53
C LEU A 85 13.91 1.09 12.25
N VAL A 86 15.22 1.18 12.38
CA VAL A 86 16.15 1.34 11.26
C VAL A 86 16.78 -0.02 10.91
N PRO A 87 16.59 -0.52 9.67
CA PRO A 87 17.22 -1.76 9.24
C PRO A 87 18.75 -1.71 9.41
N PRO A 88 19.42 -2.79 9.84
CA PRO A 88 20.86 -2.80 10.09
C PRO A 88 21.71 -2.25 8.94
N ALA A 89 21.32 -2.57 7.70
CA ALA A 89 22.01 -2.09 6.49
C ALA A 89 21.96 -0.57 6.28
N LEU A 90 21.07 0.16 6.98
CA LEU A 90 20.88 1.60 6.87
C LEU A 90 21.31 2.36 8.14
N GLN A 91 21.64 1.67 9.23
CA GLN A 91 21.92 2.31 10.52
C GLN A 91 23.11 3.27 10.45
N ASP A 92 24.24 2.82 9.89
CA ASP A 92 25.43 3.67 9.76
C ASP A 92 25.16 4.90 8.90
N THR A 93 24.41 4.75 7.80
CA THR A 93 24.04 5.85 6.91
C THR A 93 23.14 6.86 7.60
N VAL A 94 22.14 6.39 8.35
CA VAL A 94 21.22 7.25 9.12
C VAL A 94 21.97 7.97 10.24
N ASN A 95 22.82 7.27 11.00
CA ASN A 95 23.61 7.85 12.08
C ASN A 95 24.59 8.90 11.56
N ALA A 96 25.31 8.62 10.49
CA ALA A 96 26.23 9.58 9.87
C ALA A 96 25.49 10.84 9.39
N ALA A 97 24.31 10.68 8.78
CA ALA A 97 23.50 11.81 8.33
C ALA A 97 22.94 12.66 9.48
N LEU A 98 22.60 12.06 10.62
CA LEU A 98 22.17 12.80 11.82
C LEU A 98 23.31 13.60 12.43
N VAL A 99 24.52 13.03 12.51
CA VAL A 99 25.70 13.75 13.00
C VAL A 99 26.07 14.90 12.06
N ALA A 100 25.89 14.71 10.76
CA ALA A 100 26.14 15.73 9.75
C ALA A 100 25.03 16.80 9.65
N MET A 101 23.92 16.68 10.39
CA MET A 101 22.86 17.70 10.34
C MET A 101 23.38 19.04 10.87
N PRO A 102 23.02 20.16 10.21
CA PRO A 102 23.42 21.48 10.68
C PRO A 102 22.91 21.75 12.08
N THR A 103 23.78 22.29 12.94
CA THR A 103 23.41 22.74 14.29
C THR A 103 22.84 24.17 14.30
N SER A 104 22.98 24.90 13.20
CA SER A 104 22.48 26.26 13.03
C SER A 104 21.00 26.28 12.63
N GLY A 105 20.22 27.19 13.24
CA GLY A 105 18.76 27.16 13.17
C GLY A 105 18.17 27.26 11.75
N LEU A 106 18.69 28.13 10.89
CA LEU A 106 18.16 28.31 9.53
C LEU A 106 18.49 27.11 8.61
N PRO A 107 19.75 26.64 8.49
CA PRO A 107 20.06 25.44 7.70
C PRO A 107 19.35 24.18 8.22
N LEU A 108 19.19 24.03 9.54
CA LEU A 108 18.42 22.93 10.13
C LEU A 108 16.95 23.00 9.71
N ALA A 109 16.32 24.18 9.80
CA ALA A 109 14.93 24.37 9.39
C ALA A 109 14.73 24.04 7.90
N VAL A 110 15.63 24.52 7.03
CA VAL A 110 15.60 24.20 5.59
C VAL A 110 15.77 22.70 5.35
N GLY A 111 16.69 22.04 6.06
CA GLY A 111 16.91 20.60 5.99
C GLY A 111 15.65 19.80 6.38
N ILE A 112 15.01 20.14 7.50
CA ILE A 112 13.78 19.50 7.97
C ILE A 112 12.64 19.68 6.96
N ILE A 113 12.46 20.90 6.43
CA ILE A 113 11.44 21.18 5.41
C ILE A 113 11.69 20.32 4.16
N GLY A 114 12.95 20.23 3.70
CA GLY A 114 13.33 19.39 2.57
C GLY A 114 13.03 17.91 2.81
N LEU A 115 13.38 17.39 4.00
CA LEU A 115 13.10 16.01 4.39
C LEU A 115 11.59 15.72 4.41
N LEU A 116 10.80 16.59 5.06
CA LEU A 116 9.35 16.44 5.13
C LEU A 116 8.73 16.48 3.73
N PHE A 117 9.16 17.42 2.88
CA PHE A 117 8.69 17.52 1.51
C PHE A 117 8.98 16.24 0.71
N SER A 118 10.21 15.70 0.79
CA SER A 118 10.58 14.45 0.13
C SER A 118 9.85 13.22 0.71
N ALA A 119 9.56 13.22 2.01
CA ALA A 119 8.78 12.18 2.67
C ALA A 119 7.31 12.16 2.21
N THR A 120 6.76 13.30 1.74
CA THR A 120 5.37 13.33 1.24
C THR A 120 5.15 12.52 -0.03
N GLY A 121 6.20 12.15 -0.77
CA GLY A 121 6.11 11.48 -2.07
C GLY A 121 5.28 10.20 -2.03
N VAL A 122 5.61 9.28 -1.11
CA VAL A 122 4.90 8.00 -0.96
C VAL A 122 3.41 8.19 -0.63
N VAL A 123 3.09 9.13 0.27
CA VAL A 123 1.71 9.40 0.69
C VAL A 123 0.92 10.06 -0.44
N ARG A 124 1.56 10.93 -1.23
CA ARG A 124 0.96 11.53 -2.42
C ARG A 124 0.66 10.47 -3.49
N SER A 125 1.60 9.55 -3.73
CA SER A 125 1.37 8.43 -4.65
C SER A 125 0.22 7.55 -4.16
N ALA A 126 0.18 7.20 -2.87
CA ALA A 126 -0.93 6.47 -2.28
C ALA A 126 -2.26 7.23 -2.38
N TYR A 127 -2.26 8.56 -2.22
CA TYR A 127 -3.44 9.40 -2.41
C TYR A 127 -3.99 9.27 -3.84
N GLU A 128 -3.13 9.40 -4.85
CA GLU A 128 -3.56 9.30 -6.24
C GLU A 128 -4.06 7.90 -6.58
N THR A 129 -3.32 6.86 -6.17
CA THR A 129 -3.70 5.47 -6.37
C THR A 129 -5.02 5.13 -5.68
N LEU A 130 -5.21 5.50 -4.41
CA LEU A 130 -6.45 5.17 -3.69
C LEU A 130 -7.67 5.88 -4.28
N ASN A 131 -7.52 7.12 -4.76
CA ASN A 131 -8.60 7.83 -5.45
C ASN A 131 -8.90 7.25 -6.84
N HIS A 132 -7.86 6.76 -7.54
CA HIS A 132 -8.01 6.05 -8.80
C HIS A 132 -8.76 4.72 -8.62
N VAL A 133 -8.32 3.89 -7.66
CA VAL A 133 -8.95 2.61 -7.33
C VAL A 133 -10.40 2.78 -6.88
N ALA A 134 -10.66 3.85 -6.13
CA ALA A 134 -11.99 4.25 -5.71
C ALA A 134 -12.85 4.84 -6.85
N ALA A 135 -12.28 5.06 -8.03
CA ALA A 135 -12.89 5.73 -9.17
C ALA A 135 -13.56 7.05 -8.74
N VAL A 136 -12.82 7.89 -8.00
CA VAL A 136 -13.30 9.21 -7.59
C VAL A 136 -13.10 10.18 -8.76
N PRO A 137 -14.18 10.82 -9.25
CA PRO A 137 -14.11 11.85 -10.28
C PRO A 137 -13.04 12.90 -9.97
N LEU A 138 -12.23 13.27 -10.95
CA LEU A 138 -11.13 14.25 -10.78
C LEU A 138 -11.63 15.57 -10.17
N ARG A 139 -12.81 16.03 -10.57
CA ARG A 139 -13.49 17.21 -10.01
C ARG A 139 -13.85 17.12 -8.52
N SER A 140 -14.09 15.91 -8.02
CA SER A 140 -14.50 15.66 -6.64
C SER A 140 -13.32 15.39 -5.71
N ARG A 141 -12.10 15.32 -6.25
CA ARG A 141 -10.87 15.18 -5.46
C ARG A 141 -10.61 16.45 -4.67
N PHE A 142 -9.89 16.32 -3.56
CA PHE A 142 -9.56 17.47 -2.73
C PHE A 142 -8.76 18.51 -3.53
N GLY A 143 -9.12 19.79 -3.34
CA GLY A 143 -8.35 20.93 -3.83
C GLY A 143 -6.95 20.99 -3.21
N PHE A 144 -6.10 21.87 -3.71
CA PHE A 144 -4.66 21.91 -3.37
C PHE A 144 -4.38 21.88 -1.86
N VAL A 145 -4.94 22.84 -1.10
CA VAL A 145 -4.65 22.97 0.35
C VAL A 145 -5.17 21.77 1.13
N ALA A 146 -6.44 21.38 0.93
CA ALA A 146 -7.04 20.24 1.63
C ALA A 146 -6.33 18.91 1.31
N ARG A 147 -5.84 18.75 0.07
CA ARG A 147 -5.05 17.60 -0.36
C ARG A 147 -3.74 17.51 0.40
N TYR A 148 -2.95 18.59 0.42
CA TYR A 148 -1.68 18.61 1.13
C TYR A 148 -1.85 18.46 2.65
N ALA A 149 -2.88 19.06 3.25
CA ALA A 149 -3.18 18.87 4.67
C ALA A 149 -3.44 17.39 5.01
N ARG A 150 -4.20 16.68 4.17
CA ARG A 150 -4.46 15.23 4.33
C ARG A 150 -3.22 14.37 4.08
N ILE A 151 -2.37 14.75 3.13
CA ILE A 151 -1.08 14.09 2.90
C ILE A 151 -0.18 14.22 4.12
N VAL A 152 -0.05 15.43 4.70
CA VAL A 152 0.75 15.66 5.92
C VAL A 152 0.15 14.92 7.11
N LEU A 153 -1.18 14.95 7.28
CA LEU A 153 -1.85 14.18 8.33
C LEU A 153 -1.55 12.69 8.21
N MET A 154 -1.65 12.13 6.99
CA MET A 154 -1.39 10.72 6.78
C MET A 154 0.11 10.39 6.94
N LEU A 155 1.02 11.31 6.60
CA LEU A 155 2.45 11.16 6.88
C LEU A 155 2.70 11.01 8.37
N ILE A 156 2.07 11.84 9.20
CA ILE A 156 2.13 11.76 10.67
C ILE A 156 1.60 10.39 11.13
N VAL A 157 0.46 9.94 10.61
CA VAL A 157 -0.11 8.61 10.95
C VAL A 157 0.86 7.48 10.62
N VAL A 158 1.51 7.52 9.45
CA VAL A 158 2.53 6.51 9.05
C VAL A 158 3.74 6.55 9.98
N LEU A 159 4.26 7.75 10.27
CA LEU A 159 5.41 7.93 11.17
C LEU A 159 5.10 7.42 12.59
N THR A 160 3.96 7.84 13.15
CA THR A 160 3.51 7.38 14.47
C THR A 160 3.27 5.87 14.48
N GLY A 161 2.71 5.31 13.41
CA GLY A 161 2.55 3.86 13.25
C GLY A 161 3.90 3.12 13.27
N GLY A 162 4.90 3.62 12.53
CA GLY A 162 6.26 3.06 12.55
C GLY A 162 6.92 3.12 13.93
N LEU A 163 6.83 4.27 14.59
CA LEU A 163 7.34 4.45 15.96
C LEU A 163 6.63 3.53 16.97
N LEU A 164 5.32 3.34 16.82
CA LEU A 164 4.55 2.43 17.67
C LEU A 164 4.95 0.97 17.44
N VAL A 165 5.20 0.56 16.19
CA VAL A 165 5.72 -0.79 15.89
C VAL A 165 7.11 -0.99 16.50
N ALA A 166 7.99 0.01 16.43
CA ALA A 166 9.29 -0.05 17.09
C ALA A 166 9.15 -0.16 18.61
N ALA A 167 8.29 0.66 19.22
CA ALA A 167 7.98 0.62 20.64
C ALA A 167 7.47 -0.76 21.10
N LEU A 168 6.54 -1.34 20.35
CA LEU A 168 6.01 -2.68 20.62
C LEU A 168 7.08 -3.77 20.46
N THR A 169 8.01 -3.61 19.51
CA THR A 169 9.10 -4.56 19.30
C THR A 169 10.06 -4.58 20.48
N VAL A 170 10.46 -3.40 20.99
CA VAL A 170 11.32 -3.30 22.17
C VAL A 170 10.62 -3.75 23.43
N ALA A 171 9.36 -3.34 23.63
CA ALA A 171 8.56 -3.80 24.76
C ALA A 171 8.38 -5.32 24.77
N ALA A 172 8.19 -5.93 23.59
CA ALA A 172 8.14 -7.37 23.47
C ALA A 172 9.49 -8.01 23.86
N GLY A 173 10.62 -7.44 23.43
CA GLY A 173 11.96 -7.94 23.77
C GLY A 173 12.31 -7.89 25.26
N ALA A 174 11.68 -6.99 26.03
CA ALA A 174 11.87 -6.88 27.48
C ALA A 174 11.09 -7.92 28.30
N LEU A 175 10.14 -8.64 27.69
CA LEU A 175 9.38 -9.70 28.37
C LEU A 175 10.23 -10.99 28.49
N PRO A 176 9.99 -11.82 29.54
CA PRO A 176 10.62 -13.13 29.65
C PRO A 176 10.39 -13.95 28.38
N ASP A 177 11.41 -14.68 27.92
CA ASP A 177 11.33 -15.50 26.71
C ASP A 177 10.32 -16.65 26.90
N ILE A 178 9.10 -16.40 26.43
CA ILE A 178 8.02 -17.39 26.34
C ILE A 178 7.96 -18.02 24.94
N GLY A 179 9.04 -17.89 24.16
CA GLY A 179 9.27 -18.56 22.89
C GLY A 179 8.33 -18.08 21.77
N GLN A 180 7.59 -19.01 21.17
CA GLN A 180 6.74 -18.74 20.01
C GLN A 180 5.60 -17.75 20.30
N LEU A 181 5.09 -17.73 21.54
CA LEU A 181 3.96 -16.88 21.92
C LEU A 181 4.32 -15.39 21.87
N GLN A 182 5.53 -15.02 22.29
CA GLN A 182 6.05 -13.65 22.22
C GLN A 182 6.17 -13.18 20.77
N ARG A 183 6.67 -14.04 19.87
CA ARG A 183 6.80 -13.73 18.44
C ARG A 183 5.43 -13.54 17.76
N LEU A 184 4.46 -14.38 18.11
CA LEU A 184 3.09 -14.26 17.63
C LEU A 184 2.42 -12.99 18.15
N ALA A 185 2.60 -12.66 19.43
CA ALA A 185 2.08 -11.44 20.04
C ALA A 185 2.68 -10.19 19.41
N ALA A 186 4.00 -10.16 19.21
CA ALA A 186 4.69 -9.07 18.53
C ALA A 186 4.16 -8.90 17.10
N GLY A 187 4.10 -9.97 16.30
CA GLY A 187 3.56 -9.93 14.95
C GLY A 187 2.10 -9.49 14.88
N ALA A 188 1.26 -9.97 15.80
CA ALA A 188 -0.14 -9.56 15.91
C ALA A 188 -0.28 -8.08 16.27
N SER A 189 0.57 -7.58 17.18
CA SER A 189 0.59 -6.16 17.55
C SER A 189 1.00 -5.27 16.38
N SER A 190 2.02 -5.66 15.61
CA SER A 190 2.42 -4.93 14.39
C SER A 190 1.32 -4.97 13.33
N ALA A 191 0.67 -6.12 13.13
CA ALA A 191 -0.47 -6.25 12.22
C ALA A 191 -1.65 -5.36 12.66
N LEU A 192 -1.90 -5.21 13.96
CA LEU A 192 -2.92 -4.31 14.48
C LEU A 192 -2.61 -2.83 14.17
N VAL A 193 -1.34 -2.43 14.30
CA VAL A 193 -0.92 -1.07 13.93
C VAL A 193 -1.09 -0.85 12.43
N VAL A 194 -0.62 -1.78 11.59
CA VAL A 194 -0.80 -1.70 10.13
C VAL A 194 -2.30 -1.63 9.78
N PHE A 195 -3.14 -2.44 10.41
CA PHE A 195 -4.59 -2.40 10.25
C PHE A 195 -5.16 -1.00 10.53
N GLY A 196 -4.77 -0.37 11.64
CA GLY A 196 -5.15 1.01 11.97
C GLY A 196 -4.69 2.01 10.92
N VAL A 197 -3.45 1.90 10.45
CA VAL A 197 -2.89 2.75 9.39
C VAL A 197 -3.67 2.59 8.07
N LEU A 198 -4.02 1.37 7.66
CA LEU A 198 -4.79 1.13 6.43
C LEU A 198 -6.19 1.72 6.49
N LEU A 199 -6.84 1.65 7.65
CA LEU A 199 -8.16 2.26 7.86
C LEU A 199 -8.09 3.78 7.83
N ALA A 200 -7.06 4.34 8.47
CA ALA A 200 -6.78 5.76 8.41
C ALA A 200 -6.52 6.21 6.96
N ALA A 201 -5.73 5.45 6.19
CA ALA A 201 -5.47 5.75 4.77
C ALA A 201 -6.77 5.81 3.95
N GLY A 202 -7.65 4.83 4.10
CA GLY A 202 -8.96 4.83 3.42
C GLY A 202 -9.87 5.99 3.83
N ARG A 203 -9.73 6.52 5.05
CA ARG A 203 -10.53 7.65 5.58
C ARG A 203 -9.95 9.02 5.23
N VAL A 204 -8.64 9.15 5.28
CA VAL A 204 -7.91 10.40 5.14
C VAL A 204 -7.63 10.70 3.68
N LEU A 205 -7.21 9.70 2.89
CA LEU A 205 -6.74 9.94 1.52
C LEU A 205 -7.85 9.88 0.47
N VAL A 206 -8.86 9.05 0.67
CA VAL A 206 -9.94 8.87 -0.32
C VAL A 206 -10.91 10.06 -0.26
N ALA A 207 -11.13 10.75 -1.37
CA ALA A 207 -11.99 11.93 -1.49
C ALA A 207 -13.49 11.61 -1.60
N ARG A 208 -13.90 10.48 -1.03
CA ARG A 208 -15.29 10.06 -0.86
C ARG A 208 -15.47 9.48 0.55
N PRO A 209 -16.65 9.59 1.17
CA PRO A 209 -16.87 9.02 2.49
C PRO A 209 -16.76 7.50 2.45
N VAL A 210 -15.69 6.94 3.01
CA VAL A 210 -15.52 5.49 3.18
C VAL A 210 -16.07 5.08 4.54
N SER A 211 -16.98 4.10 4.59
CA SER A 211 -17.48 3.60 5.88
C SER A 211 -16.52 2.57 6.47
N TRP A 212 -16.27 2.63 7.78
CA TRP A 212 -15.41 1.67 8.49
C TRP A 212 -15.87 0.22 8.28
N ARG A 213 -17.19 0.00 8.32
CA ARG A 213 -17.81 -1.31 8.08
C ARG A 213 -17.56 -1.86 6.67
N SER A 214 -17.29 -1.00 5.70
CA SER A 214 -16.98 -1.44 4.32
C SER A 214 -15.52 -1.79 4.12
N SER A 215 -14.59 -1.13 4.83
CA SER A 215 -13.15 -1.27 4.62
C SER A 215 -12.43 -2.19 5.61
N TRP A 216 -13.01 -2.50 6.78
CA TRP A 216 -12.32 -3.28 7.81
C TRP A 216 -11.82 -4.65 7.34
N LEU A 217 -12.61 -5.40 6.57
CA LEU A 217 -12.18 -6.74 6.11
C LEU A 217 -10.98 -6.65 5.15
N ALA A 218 -10.99 -5.64 4.29
CA ALA A 218 -9.87 -5.34 3.41
C ALA A 218 -8.64 -4.87 4.19
N ALA A 219 -8.84 -4.06 5.23
CA ALA A 219 -7.74 -3.63 6.10
C ALA A 219 -7.16 -4.81 6.91
N VAL A 220 -7.99 -5.74 7.41
CA VAL A 220 -7.51 -6.94 8.12
C VAL A 220 -6.68 -7.81 7.18
N THR A 221 -7.24 -8.16 6.02
CA THR A 221 -6.54 -8.99 5.02
C THR A 221 -5.26 -8.32 4.53
N GLY A 222 -5.29 -7.01 4.27
CA GLY A 222 -4.12 -6.22 3.94
C GLY A 222 -3.07 -6.22 5.05
N ALA A 223 -3.46 -5.98 6.30
CA ALA A 223 -2.53 -5.93 7.42
C ALA A 223 -1.86 -7.28 7.70
N VAL A 224 -2.62 -8.38 7.67
CA VAL A 224 -2.09 -9.73 7.82
C VAL A 224 -1.12 -10.05 6.69
N THR A 225 -1.48 -9.73 5.45
CA THR A 225 -0.63 -10.03 4.30
C THR A 225 0.63 -9.17 4.29
N VAL A 226 0.54 -7.88 4.64
CA VAL A 226 1.73 -7.01 4.80
C VAL A 226 2.63 -7.53 5.92
N ALA A 227 2.08 -7.92 7.07
CA ALA A 227 2.86 -8.49 8.16
C ALA A 227 3.57 -9.78 7.73
N LEU A 228 2.90 -10.65 6.97
CA LEU A 228 3.49 -11.86 6.40
C LEU A 228 4.61 -11.54 5.40
N VAL A 229 4.35 -10.62 4.45
CA VAL A 229 5.32 -10.19 3.44
C VAL A 229 6.56 -9.58 4.09
N LEU A 230 6.41 -8.72 5.09
CA LEU A 230 7.55 -8.12 5.79
C LEU A 230 8.31 -9.18 6.61
N SER A 231 7.60 -10.09 7.28
CA SER A 231 8.23 -11.16 8.07
C SER A 231 9.05 -12.13 7.23
N VAL A 232 8.53 -12.54 6.08
CA VAL A 232 9.20 -13.47 5.16
C VAL A 232 10.24 -12.73 4.32
N GLY A 233 9.86 -11.58 3.78
CA GLY A 233 10.68 -10.77 2.89
C GLY A 233 11.97 -10.27 3.54
N ALA A 234 11.93 -9.84 4.81
CA ALA A 234 13.13 -9.44 5.52
C ALA A 234 14.14 -10.60 5.67
N ARG A 235 13.66 -11.82 5.94
CA ARG A 235 14.51 -13.02 6.06
C ARG A 235 15.10 -13.44 4.73
N LEU A 236 14.28 -13.44 3.67
CA LEU A 236 14.74 -13.75 2.32
C LEU A 236 15.79 -12.73 1.87
N LEU A 237 15.56 -11.44 2.08
CA LEU A 237 16.50 -10.39 1.72
C LEU A 237 17.86 -10.60 2.41
N ALA A 238 17.87 -10.88 3.72
CA ALA A 238 19.10 -11.17 4.45
C ALA A 238 19.84 -12.39 3.89
N LEU A 239 19.12 -13.47 3.56
CA LEU A 239 19.69 -14.68 2.95
C LEU A 239 20.25 -14.44 1.54
N LEU A 240 19.59 -13.59 0.74
CA LEU A 240 20.05 -13.26 -0.61
C LEU A 240 21.31 -12.38 -0.55
N VAL A 241 21.32 -11.36 0.30
CA VAL A 241 22.47 -10.44 0.44
C VAL A 241 23.70 -11.19 0.94
N THR A 242 23.57 -12.05 1.95
CA THR A 242 24.67 -12.84 2.50
C THR A 242 25.29 -13.81 1.48
N LYS A 243 24.50 -14.34 0.54
CA LYS A 243 24.97 -15.24 -0.53
C LYS A 243 25.57 -14.52 -1.75
N SER A 244 25.41 -13.20 -1.87
CA SER A 244 25.76 -12.44 -3.08
C SER A 244 27.25 -12.04 -3.16
N GLY A 245 28.03 -12.24 -2.10
CA GLY A 245 29.44 -11.81 -2.04
C GLY A 245 29.62 -10.27 -1.96
N PRO A 246 30.86 -9.78 -1.72
CA PRO A 246 31.11 -8.38 -1.38
C PRO A 246 30.79 -7.37 -2.50
N VAL A 247 31.03 -7.76 -3.75
CA VAL A 247 30.88 -6.87 -4.93
C VAL A 247 29.40 -6.68 -5.29
N TYR A 248 28.57 -7.71 -5.12
CA TYR A 248 27.15 -7.65 -5.48
C TYR A 248 26.24 -7.35 -4.28
N GLY A 249 26.74 -7.37 -3.05
CA GLY A 249 25.94 -7.20 -1.83
C GLY A 249 25.22 -5.86 -1.73
N SER A 250 25.87 -4.74 -2.09
CA SER A 250 25.26 -3.40 -2.03
C SER A 250 24.15 -3.23 -3.08
N PHE A 251 24.43 -3.63 -4.33
CA PHE A 251 23.43 -3.62 -5.40
C PHE A 251 22.26 -4.57 -5.10
N ALA A 252 22.54 -5.78 -4.62
CA ALA A 252 21.52 -6.75 -4.22
C ALA A 252 20.65 -6.24 -3.07
N THR A 253 21.21 -5.48 -2.13
CA THR A 253 20.45 -4.85 -1.04
C THR A 253 19.45 -3.86 -1.59
N VAL A 254 19.88 -2.94 -2.47
CA VAL A 254 18.99 -1.94 -3.08
C VAL A 254 17.90 -2.62 -3.91
N ALA A 255 18.28 -3.54 -4.80
CA ALA A 255 17.33 -4.27 -5.64
C ALA A 255 16.34 -5.09 -4.80
N GLY A 256 16.82 -5.73 -3.73
CA GLY A 256 16.01 -6.54 -2.85
C GLY A 256 15.05 -5.73 -1.98
N ILE A 257 15.46 -4.57 -1.46
CA ILE A 257 14.56 -3.61 -0.79
C ILE A 257 13.50 -3.14 -1.77
N PHE A 258 13.89 -2.76 -2.99
CA PHE A 258 12.95 -2.30 -4.01
C PHE A 258 11.93 -3.39 -4.39
N ALA A 259 12.38 -4.64 -4.56
CA ALA A 259 11.51 -5.78 -4.82
C ALA A 259 10.56 -6.06 -3.65
N LEU A 260 11.05 -5.99 -2.40
CA LEU A 260 10.21 -6.15 -1.22
C LEU A 260 9.14 -5.05 -1.13
N LEU A 261 9.52 -3.79 -1.35
CA LEU A 261 8.58 -2.67 -1.40
C LEU A 261 7.54 -2.85 -2.51
N TYR A 262 7.94 -3.41 -3.65
CA TYR A 262 7.00 -3.74 -4.71
C TYR A 262 5.97 -4.76 -4.26
N VAL A 263 6.37 -5.84 -3.60
CA VAL A 263 5.45 -6.87 -3.09
C VAL A 263 4.54 -6.31 -1.98
N VAL A 264 5.06 -5.42 -1.13
CA VAL A 264 4.23 -4.70 -0.15
C VAL A 264 3.22 -3.80 -0.87
N SER A 265 3.64 -3.00 -1.85
CA SER A 265 2.77 -2.11 -2.62
C SER A 265 1.67 -2.87 -3.36
N GLN A 266 2.02 -4.03 -3.93
CA GLN A 266 1.08 -4.98 -4.53
C GLN A 266 0.01 -5.44 -3.53
N THR A 267 0.45 -5.85 -2.34
CA THR A 267 -0.44 -6.31 -1.26
C THR A 267 -1.39 -5.20 -0.82
N LEU A 268 -0.88 -3.98 -0.63
CA LEU A 268 -1.67 -2.81 -0.27
C LEU A 268 -2.72 -2.49 -1.34
N LEU A 269 -2.33 -2.60 -2.61
CA LEU A 269 -3.23 -2.33 -3.72
C LEU A 269 -4.33 -3.39 -3.83
N TYR A 270 -4.01 -4.68 -3.73
CA TYR A 270 -5.01 -5.74 -3.68
C TYR A 270 -5.97 -5.60 -2.49
N ALA A 271 -5.48 -5.14 -1.33
CA ALA A 271 -6.35 -4.83 -0.20
C ALA A 271 -7.30 -3.67 -0.54
N ALA A 272 -6.82 -2.59 -1.15
CA ALA A 272 -7.66 -1.48 -1.60
C ALA A 272 -8.72 -1.94 -2.63
N GLU A 273 -8.33 -2.75 -3.63
CA GLU A 273 -9.24 -3.32 -4.62
C GLU A 273 -10.33 -4.17 -3.98
N THR A 274 -9.95 -5.03 -3.03
CA THR A 274 -10.87 -5.86 -2.26
C THR A 274 -11.92 -5.00 -1.54
N ALA A 275 -11.53 -3.86 -0.96
CA ALA A 275 -12.46 -2.92 -0.35
C ALA A 275 -13.45 -2.34 -1.36
N VAL A 276 -12.97 -1.95 -2.55
CA VAL A 276 -13.82 -1.34 -3.59
C VAL A 276 -14.76 -2.36 -4.22
N VAL A 277 -14.28 -3.55 -4.58
CA VAL A 277 -15.10 -4.62 -5.16
C VAL A 277 -16.24 -4.99 -4.21
N ARG A 278 -15.95 -5.11 -2.90
CA ARG A 278 -16.96 -5.41 -1.89
C ARG A 278 -17.96 -4.27 -1.70
N SER A 279 -17.47 -3.05 -1.49
CA SER A 279 -18.34 -1.88 -1.22
C SER A 279 -19.20 -1.49 -2.41
N SER A 280 -18.68 -1.65 -3.63
CA SER A 280 -19.35 -1.26 -4.87
C SER A 280 -20.07 -2.41 -5.58
N ARG A 281 -20.10 -3.60 -4.96
CA ARG A 281 -20.74 -4.83 -5.49
C ARG A 281 -20.34 -5.10 -6.95
N LEU A 282 -19.03 -5.13 -7.20
CA LEU A 282 -18.45 -5.32 -8.53
C LEU A 282 -18.21 -6.79 -8.86
N TRP A 283 -18.96 -7.70 -8.23
CA TRP A 283 -18.91 -9.14 -8.48
C TRP A 283 -20.35 -9.67 -8.65
N PRO A 284 -20.56 -10.79 -9.36
CA PRO A 284 -19.59 -11.52 -10.19
C PRO A 284 -19.29 -10.79 -11.51
N ARG A 285 -18.10 -10.99 -12.08
CA ARG A 285 -17.66 -10.41 -13.37
C ARG A 285 -17.59 -11.51 -14.42
N ALA A 286 -17.96 -11.21 -15.66
CA ALA A 286 -17.87 -12.14 -16.80
C ALA A 286 -16.40 -12.44 -17.14
N LEU A 287 -16.11 -13.71 -17.40
CA LEU A 287 -14.89 -14.13 -18.09
C LEU A 287 -14.96 -13.80 -19.59
N ASP A 288 -16.13 -13.97 -20.21
CA ASP A 288 -16.37 -13.63 -21.60
C ASP A 288 -16.73 -12.13 -21.75
N THR A 289 -15.82 -11.35 -22.33
CA THR A 289 -16.02 -9.91 -22.53
C THR A 289 -17.12 -9.59 -23.54
N SER A 290 -17.53 -10.54 -24.38
CA SER A 290 -18.64 -10.35 -25.33
C SER A 290 -20.01 -10.35 -24.63
N ARG A 291 -20.08 -10.85 -23.39
CA ARG A 291 -21.32 -10.94 -22.59
C ARG A 291 -21.11 -10.33 -21.20
N PRO A 292 -20.99 -9.00 -21.11
CA PRO A 292 -20.72 -8.33 -19.84
C PRO A 292 -21.86 -8.51 -18.83
N THR A 293 -21.52 -8.83 -17.58
CA THR A 293 -22.48 -8.81 -16.47
C THR A 293 -22.86 -7.37 -16.07
N PRO A 294 -23.92 -7.17 -15.28
CA PRO A 294 -24.21 -5.86 -14.69
C PRO A 294 -23.05 -5.30 -13.83
N ALA A 295 -22.24 -6.17 -13.24
CA ALA A 295 -21.03 -5.75 -12.52
C ALA A 295 -19.93 -5.29 -13.48
N ASP A 296 -19.84 -5.88 -14.67
CA ASP A 296 -18.98 -5.44 -15.78
C ASP A 296 -19.24 -3.98 -16.14
N ILE A 297 -20.51 -3.70 -16.46
CA ILE A 297 -21.01 -2.37 -16.79
C ILE A 297 -20.70 -1.39 -15.65
N ARG A 298 -21.02 -1.74 -14.39
CA ARG A 298 -20.77 -0.86 -13.24
C ARG A 298 -19.31 -0.47 -13.10
N ALA A 299 -18.33 -1.38 -13.21
CA ALA A 299 -16.94 -0.96 -13.06
C ALA A 299 -16.43 -0.16 -14.26
N LEU A 300 -16.86 -0.50 -15.49
CA LEU A 300 -16.50 0.29 -16.67
C LEU A 300 -17.08 1.71 -16.61
N THR A 301 -18.34 1.86 -16.20
CA THR A 301 -18.95 3.17 -15.95
C THR A 301 -18.16 3.94 -14.90
N ARG A 302 -17.75 3.30 -13.80
CA ARG A 302 -16.96 3.96 -12.75
C ARG A 302 -15.60 4.43 -13.28
N LEU A 303 -14.89 3.59 -14.00
CA LEU A 303 -13.60 3.92 -14.62
C LEU A 303 -13.74 5.13 -15.56
N ALA A 304 -14.82 5.19 -16.34
CA ALA A 304 -15.10 6.32 -17.21
C ALA A 304 -15.45 7.60 -16.42
N THR A 305 -16.34 7.51 -15.43
CA THR A 305 -16.74 8.67 -14.60
C THR A 305 -15.61 9.24 -13.76
N GLU A 306 -14.54 8.47 -13.51
CA GLU A 306 -13.33 8.99 -12.86
C GLU A 306 -12.75 10.19 -13.64
N GLN A 307 -12.85 10.17 -14.98
CA GLN A 307 -12.27 11.19 -15.85
C GLN A 307 -13.03 12.51 -15.87
N GLU A 308 -14.18 12.63 -15.19
CA GLU A 308 -14.92 13.90 -15.11
C GLU A 308 -14.10 14.97 -14.36
N ARG A 309 -13.83 16.08 -15.04
CA ARG A 309 -13.01 17.22 -14.57
C ARG A 309 -13.81 18.47 -14.26
N LEU A 310 -14.92 18.70 -14.97
CA LEU A 310 -15.77 19.88 -14.77
C LEU A 310 -17.04 19.54 -13.98
N VAL A 311 -17.62 20.52 -13.30
CA VAL A 311 -18.86 20.36 -12.50
C VAL A 311 -20.06 19.99 -13.39
N ASP A 312 -20.08 20.52 -14.62
CA ASP A 312 -21.16 20.28 -15.58
C ASP A 312 -20.85 19.14 -16.56
N GLU A 313 -19.65 18.57 -16.49
CA GLU A 313 -19.29 17.40 -17.29
C GLU A 313 -19.99 16.14 -16.77
N ARG A 314 -20.43 15.31 -17.71
CA ARG A 314 -21.03 13.99 -17.47
C ARG A 314 -20.50 13.01 -18.49
N ILE A 315 -19.86 11.94 -18.04
CA ILE A 315 -19.36 10.87 -18.90
C ILE A 315 -20.31 9.67 -18.79
N THR A 316 -20.91 9.26 -19.92
CA THR A 316 -21.80 8.11 -19.99
C THR A 316 -21.16 7.00 -20.80
N VAL A 317 -21.36 5.74 -20.37
CA VAL A 317 -20.86 4.56 -21.06
C VAL A 317 -22.04 3.81 -21.65
N GLN A 318 -22.04 3.64 -22.97
CA GLN A 318 -22.99 2.81 -23.70
C GLN A 318 -22.24 1.65 -24.34
N LEU A 319 -22.73 0.44 -24.13
CA LEU A 319 -22.18 -0.76 -24.76
C LEU A 319 -23.07 -1.11 -25.95
N LYS A 320 -22.48 -1.20 -27.14
CA LYS A 320 -23.19 -1.61 -28.35
C LYS A 320 -23.52 -3.10 -28.23
N GLY A 321 -24.80 -3.45 -28.41
CA GLY A 321 -25.23 -4.86 -28.39
C GLY A 321 -24.69 -5.63 -29.61
N PRO A 322 -24.57 -6.96 -29.53
CA PRO A 322 -24.22 -7.77 -30.70
C PRO A 322 -25.37 -7.71 -31.72
N GLY A 323 -25.29 -6.82 -32.71
CA GLY A 323 -26.27 -6.69 -33.79
C GLY A 323 -26.54 -5.29 -34.32
N GLU A 324 -26.01 -4.23 -33.70
CA GLU A 324 -26.04 -2.86 -34.24
C GLU A 324 -24.75 -2.47 -34.95
#